data_AF-R1CHL6-F1
#
_entry.id   AF-R1CHL6-F1
#
_cell.length_a   1.000
_cell.length_b   1.000
_cell.length_c   1.000
_cell.angle_alpha   90.00
_cell.angle_beta   90.00
_cell.angle_gamma   90.00
#
_symmetry.space_group_name_H-M   'P 1'
#
loop_
_entity.id
_entity.type
_entity.pdbx_description
1 polymer ?
#
loop_
_entity_poly.entity_id
_entity_poly.type
_entity_poly.pdbx_seq_one_letter_code
_entity_poly.pdbx_strand_id
1 'polypeptide(L)'
;MSWGHGNIAAIGTAELNNHADTNFQEAYRKEDTHPEIVILKRNLRDYRIEYERYGGTEFDGVPSLSGNTSQTFDSVTEANLKVFQKLEGLTEDGIYGQASRNRMMFAEGISSTGNVRLAPYTSTYINYNDTSSGMSADSTYKLDHSWLRPIAMATLEELALDFKNAMGLKLQINDCCLINAEDTPDHDSHSGGKDADIRSAVLTTAQQKTFLQFV
;
A
#
# COMPACT_ATOMS: atom_id res chain seq x y z
N MET A 1 18.26 12.38 -12.62
CA MET A 1 17.83 11.05 -12.15
C MET A 1 16.52 11.27 -11.43
N SER A 2 15.39 10.90 -12.03
CA SER A 2 14.07 11.16 -11.42
C SER A 2 13.86 10.21 -10.25
N TRP A 3 13.28 10.73 -9.18
CA TRP A 3 12.94 9.99 -7.95
C TRP A 3 11.70 9.12 -8.14
N GLY A 4 11.71 8.31 -9.20
CA GLY A 4 10.65 7.37 -9.55
C GLY A 4 11.25 6.12 -10.15
N HIS A 5 12.10 5.41 -9.40
CA HIS A 5 12.44 4.04 -9.77
C HIS A 5 11.17 3.19 -9.60
N GLY A 6 10.70 2.61 -10.70
CA GLY A 6 9.65 1.59 -10.63
C GLY A 6 8.64 1.57 -11.77
N ASN A 7 8.56 2.60 -12.61
CA ASN A 7 7.64 2.55 -13.74
C ASN A 7 6.15 2.42 -13.29
N ILE A 8 5.78 2.99 -12.13
CA ILE A 8 4.42 3.01 -11.55
C ILE A 8 3.72 4.33 -11.85
N ALA A 9 2.42 4.27 -12.17
CA ALA A 9 1.61 5.46 -12.39
C ALA A 9 1.32 6.18 -11.07
N ALA A 10 2.06 7.27 -10.82
CA ALA A 10 2.00 8.09 -9.61
C ALA A 10 2.25 7.35 -8.27
N ILE A 11 2.79 8.06 -7.27
CA ILE A 11 3.17 7.48 -5.98
C ILE A 11 2.24 7.95 -4.86
N GLY A 12 1.78 7.05 -3.99
CA GLY A 12 1.21 7.50 -2.72
C GLY A 12 0.07 8.53 -2.81
N THR A 13 0.19 9.59 -2.01
CA THR A 13 -0.74 10.72 -1.92
C THR A 13 -0.46 11.84 -2.93
N ALA A 14 -1.34 12.84 -2.99
CA ALA A 14 -1.12 14.02 -3.83
C ALA A 14 0.12 14.82 -3.39
N GLU A 15 0.33 14.94 -2.07
CA GLU A 15 1.48 15.61 -1.46
C GLU A 15 2.78 14.94 -1.88
N LEU A 16 2.83 13.61 -1.88
CA LEU A 16 4.03 12.87 -2.28
C LEU A 16 4.35 13.03 -3.76
N ASN A 17 3.32 13.00 -4.60
CA ASN A 17 3.49 13.26 -6.02
C ASN A 17 4.00 14.69 -6.29
N ASN A 18 3.49 15.69 -5.56
CA ASN A 18 3.99 17.07 -5.63
C ASN A 18 5.44 17.17 -5.16
N HIS A 19 5.80 16.50 -4.06
CA HIS A 19 7.17 16.48 -3.53
C HIS A 19 8.15 15.86 -4.54
N ALA A 20 7.75 14.75 -5.18
CA ALA A 20 8.56 14.06 -6.17
C ALA A 20 8.51 14.71 -7.58
N ASP A 21 7.83 15.86 -7.71
CA ASP A 21 7.61 16.58 -8.97
C ASP A 21 7.10 15.64 -10.08
N THR A 22 6.16 14.75 -9.72
CA THR A 22 5.55 13.86 -10.70
C THR A 22 4.51 14.62 -11.51
N ASN A 23 4.45 14.32 -12.80
CA ASN A 23 3.39 14.81 -13.66
C ASN A 23 2.14 13.96 -13.39
N PHE A 24 1.50 14.08 -12.23
CA PHE A 24 0.30 13.29 -11.89
C PHE A 24 -0.98 14.14 -11.93
N GLN A 25 -2.11 13.45 -11.91
CA GLN A 25 -3.41 14.04 -11.57
C GLN A 25 -4.04 13.27 -10.41
N GLU A 26 -4.94 13.92 -9.67
CA GLU A 26 -5.53 13.37 -8.43
C GLU A 26 -6.19 12.00 -8.62
N ALA A 27 -6.80 11.77 -9.78
CA ALA A 27 -7.39 10.49 -10.16
C ALA A 27 -7.37 10.33 -11.69
N TYR A 28 -7.34 9.08 -12.15
CA TYR A 28 -7.54 8.74 -13.56
C TYR A 28 -8.79 7.88 -13.72
N ARG A 29 -9.63 8.22 -14.70
CA ARG A 29 -10.89 7.55 -14.99
C ARG A 29 -11.14 7.53 -16.49
N LYS A 30 -12.13 6.75 -16.91
CA LYS A 30 -12.51 6.61 -18.31
C LYS A 30 -12.60 7.97 -19.01
N GLU A 31 -12.05 8.03 -20.23
CA GLU A 31 -11.96 9.21 -21.11
C GLU A 31 -10.84 10.22 -20.77
N ASP A 32 -10.24 10.15 -19.57
CA ASP A 32 -9.06 10.95 -19.25
C ASP A 32 -7.91 10.64 -20.21
N THR A 33 -7.09 11.64 -20.52
CA THR A 33 -5.87 11.47 -21.32
C THR A 33 -4.69 12.10 -20.61
N HIS A 34 -3.67 11.28 -20.33
CA HIS A 34 -2.53 11.65 -19.50
C HIS A 34 -1.35 10.68 -19.70
N PRO A 35 -0.08 11.15 -19.74
CA PRO A 35 1.11 10.28 -19.90
C PRO A 35 1.18 9.08 -18.92
N GLU A 36 0.90 9.31 -17.63
CA GLU A 36 0.82 8.27 -16.59
C GLU A 36 -0.17 7.13 -16.90
N ILE A 37 -1.17 7.31 -17.78
CA ILE A 37 -2.09 6.23 -18.13
C ILE A 37 -1.38 5.09 -18.87
N VAL A 38 -0.35 5.39 -19.66
CA VAL A 38 0.46 4.35 -20.32
C VAL A 38 1.20 3.51 -19.28
N ILE A 39 1.65 4.17 -18.22
CA ILE A 39 2.35 3.55 -17.10
C ILE A 39 1.36 2.68 -16.30
N LEU A 40 0.16 3.19 -16.02
CA LEU A 40 -0.92 2.45 -15.34
C LEU A 40 -1.30 1.19 -16.11
N LYS A 41 -1.44 1.28 -17.43
CA LYS A 41 -1.73 0.13 -18.29
C LYS A 41 -0.65 -0.94 -18.21
N ARG A 42 0.62 -0.54 -18.11
CA ARG A 42 1.71 -1.48 -17.87
C ARG A 42 1.59 -2.11 -16.49
N ASN A 43 1.38 -1.34 -15.41
CA ASN A 43 1.26 -1.90 -14.06
C ASN A 43 0.10 -2.89 -13.96
N LEU A 44 -1.07 -2.55 -14.49
CA LEU A 44 -2.22 -3.46 -14.53
C LEU A 44 -1.93 -4.74 -15.32
N ARG A 45 -1.15 -4.64 -16.40
CA ARG A 45 -0.74 -5.81 -17.19
C ARG A 45 0.25 -6.68 -16.40
N ASP A 46 1.24 -6.08 -15.76
CA ASP A 46 2.27 -6.80 -15.03
C ASP A 46 1.66 -7.50 -13.80
N TYR A 47 0.81 -6.80 -13.05
CA TYR A 47 -0.06 -7.37 -12.01
C TYR A 47 -0.88 -8.56 -12.52
N ARG A 48 -1.60 -8.39 -13.63
CA ARG A 48 -2.41 -9.45 -14.24
C ARG A 48 -1.58 -10.67 -14.60
N ILE A 49 -0.41 -10.48 -15.22
CA ILE A 49 0.49 -11.56 -15.61
C ILE A 49 0.92 -12.38 -14.40
N GLU A 50 1.35 -11.72 -13.32
CA GLU A 50 1.75 -12.43 -12.10
C GLU A 50 0.55 -13.12 -11.45
N TYR A 51 -0.61 -12.48 -11.40
CA TYR A 51 -1.83 -13.08 -10.85
C TYR A 51 -2.26 -14.36 -11.60
N GLU A 52 -2.31 -14.30 -12.93
CA GLU A 52 -2.64 -15.45 -13.79
C GLU A 52 -1.55 -16.54 -13.73
N ARG A 53 -0.27 -16.15 -13.58
CA ARG A 53 0.85 -17.10 -13.39
C ARG A 53 0.67 -17.98 -12.15
N TYR A 54 0.03 -17.46 -11.10
CA TYR A 54 -0.32 -18.22 -9.89
C TYR A 54 -1.71 -18.90 -9.96
N GLY A 55 -2.32 -18.96 -11.15
CA GLY A 55 -3.57 -19.68 -11.40
C GLY A 55 -4.84 -18.89 -11.13
N GLY A 56 -4.74 -17.56 -10.99
CA GLY A 56 -5.90 -16.68 -10.87
C GLY A 56 -6.75 -16.63 -12.16
N THR A 57 -8.06 -16.42 -12.01
CA THR A 57 -9.05 -16.50 -13.12
C THR A 57 -9.92 -15.26 -13.23
N GLU A 58 -9.74 -14.28 -12.34
CA GLU A 58 -10.60 -13.11 -12.18
C GLU A 58 -10.51 -12.15 -13.36
N PHE A 59 -9.48 -12.28 -14.19
CA PHE A 59 -9.33 -11.57 -15.47
C PHE A 59 -9.93 -12.34 -16.68
N ASP A 60 -10.54 -13.51 -16.48
CA ASP A 60 -11.20 -14.26 -17.55
C ASP A 60 -12.34 -13.43 -18.16
N GLY A 61 -12.32 -13.33 -19.50
CA GLY A 61 -13.28 -12.49 -20.24
C GLY A 61 -12.99 -10.98 -20.17
N VAL A 62 -11.97 -10.54 -19.42
CA VAL A 62 -11.52 -9.13 -19.41
C VAL A 62 -10.55 -8.90 -20.58
N PRO A 63 -10.84 -7.95 -21.49
CA PRO A 63 -9.95 -7.67 -22.61
C PRO A 63 -8.52 -7.32 -22.16
N SER A 64 -7.53 -7.82 -22.87
CA SER A 64 -6.12 -7.62 -22.53
C SER A 64 -5.65 -6.19 -22.81
N LEU A 65 -4.76 -5.68 -21.96
CA LEU A 65 -4.03 -4.42 -22.17
C LEU A 65 -2.77 -4.60 -23.03
N SER A 66 -2.49 -5.81 -23.54
CA SER A 66 -1.32 -6.07 -24.36
C SER A 66 -1.28 -5.18 -25.61
N GLY A 67 -0.15 -4.51 -25.84
CA GLY A 67 0.04 -3.59 -26.97
C GLY A 67 -0.71 -2.25 -26.88
N ASN A 68 -1.51 -2.01 -25.83
CA ASN A 68 -2.21 -0.74 -25.65
C ASN A 68 -1.27 0.31 -25.05
N THR A 69 -0.80 1.23 -25.89
CA THR A 69 0.12 2.32 -25.52
C THR A 69 -0.53 3.70 -25.58
N SER A 70 -1.86 3.77 -25.73
CA SER A 70 -2.59 5.04 -25.72
C SER A 70 -2.50 5.70 -24.34
N GLN A 71 -2.37 7.02 -24.31
CA GLN A 71 -2.46 7.84 -23.10
C GLN A 71 -3.90 8.04 -22.61
N THR A 72 -4.90 7.49 -23.32
CA THR A 72 -6.32 7.58 -22.93
C THR A 72 -6.72 6.41 -22.05
N PHE A 73 -7.42 6.71 -20.97
CA PHE A 73 -8.03 5.72 -20.09
C PHE A 73 -9.30 5.19 -20.76
N ASP A 74 -9.16 4.10 -21.50
CA ASP A 74 -10.25 3.48 -22.25
C ASP A 74 -11.06 2.49 -21.40
N SER A 75 -12.12 1.93 -21.97
CA SER A 75 -12.96 0.92 -21.30
C SER A 75 -12.20 -0.36 -20.94
N VAL A 76 -11.11 -0.67 -21.65
CA VAL A 76 -10.27 -1.85 -21.34
C VAL A 76 -9.46 -1.58 -20.07
N THR A 77 -8.92 -0.37 -19.94
CA THR A 77 -8.22 0.10 -18.75
C THR A 77 -9.13 0.09 -17.53
N GLU A 78 -10.36 0.61 -17.68
CA GLU A 78 -11.37 0.60 -16.61
C GLU A 78 -11.70 -0.82 -16.14
N ALA A 79 -11.91 -1.75 -17.08
CA ALA A 79 -12.24 -3.13 -16.75
C ALA A 79 -11.11 -3.84 -15.99
N ASN A 80 -9.86 -3.68 -16.42
CA ASN A 80 -8.71 -4.28 -15.72
C ASN A 80 -8.52 -3.63 -14.34
N LEU A 81 -8.73 -2.32 -14.22
CA LEU A 81 -8.62 -1.63 -12.93
C LEU A 81 -9.69 -2.10 -11.94
N LYS A 82 -10.92 -2.32 -12.38
CA LYS A 82 -11.99 -2.83 -11.51
C LYS A 82 -11.66 -4.21 -10.96
N VAL A 83 -11.07 -5.10 -11.77
CA VAL A 83 -10.60 -6.41 -11.30
C VAL A 83 -9.46 -6.26 -10.30
N PHE A 84 -8.47 -5.41 -10.58
CA PHE A 84 -7.42 -5.09 -9.61
C PHE A 84 -8.01 -4.58 -8.28
N GLN A 85 -8.91 -3.61 -8.33
CA GLN A 85 -9.57 -3.06 -7.14
C GLN A 85 -10.30 -4.15 -6.34
N LYS A 86 -11.02 -5.03 -7.02
CA LYS A 86 -11.69 -6.19 -6.40
C LYS A 86 -10.70 -7.10 -5.68
N LEU A 87 -9.67 -7.55 -6.40
CA LEU A 87 -8.67 -8.48 -5.88
C LEU A 87 -7.93 -7.92 -4.67
N GLU A 88 -7.75 -6.60 -4.67
CA GLU A 88 -7.08 -5.89 -3.60
C GLU A 88 -8.00 -5.39 -2.48
N GLY A 89 -9.29 -5.76 -2.49
CA GLY A 89 -10.25 -5.41 -1.45
C GLY A 89 -10.63 -3.92 -1.42
N LEU A 90 -10.47 -3.21 -2.54
CA LEU A 90 -10.88 -1.84 -2.74
C LEU A 90 -12.32 -1.76 -3.28
N THR A 91 -12.87 -0.54 -3.35
CA THR A 91 -14.11 -0.29 -4.09
C THR A 91 -13.85 -0.45 -5.59
N GLU A 92 -14.67 -1.23 -6.28
CA GLU A 92 -14.58 -1.52 -7.72
C GLU A 92 -15.15 -0.37 -8.59
N ASP A 93 -14.74 0.87 -8.33
CA ASP A 93 -15.27 2.07 -9.00
C ASP A 93 -14.64 2.35 -10.38
N GLY A 94 -13.53 1.70 -10.72
CA GLY A 94 -12.78 1.93 -11.96
C GLY A 94 -12.06 3.28 -12.00
N ILE A 95 -11.84 3.91 -10.83
CA ILE A 95 -11.13 5.18 -10.68
C ILE A 95 -9.76 4.90 -10.05
N TYR A 96 -8.69 5.23 -10.77
CA TYR A 96 -7.32 5.11 -10.26
C TYR A 96 -6.99 6.32 -9.39
N GLY A 97 -7.59 6.36 -8.20
CA GLY A 97 -7.34 7.34 -7.16
C GLY A 97 -6.27 6.89 -6.18
N GLN A 98 -6.12 7.62 -5.07
CA GLN A 98 -5.07 7.39 -4.08
C GLN A 98 -5.04 5.96 -3.51
N ALA A 99 -6.19 5.39 -3.14
CA ALA A 99 -6.23 4.03 -2.60
C ALA A 99 -5.68 3.01 -3.62
N SER A 100 -6.04 3.15 -4.90
CA SER A 100 -5.53 2.30 -5.96
C SER A 100 -4.04 2.51 -6.22
N ARG A 101 -3.53 3.75 -6.16
CA ARG A 101 -2.08 4.03 -6.26
C ARG A 101 -1.29 3.35 -5.16
N ASN A 102 -1.69 3.54 -3.90
CA ASN A 102 -0.98 2.97 -2.75
C ASN A 102 -0.98 1.45 -2.82
N ARG A 103 -2.09 0.87 -3.29
CA ARG A 103 -2.20 -0.57 -3.43
C ARG A 103 -1.42 -1.13 -4.62
N MET A 104 -1.33 -0.38 -5.72
CA MET A 104 -0.49 -0.73 -6.86
C MET A 104 0.99 -0.75 -6.44
N MET A 105 1.42 0.26 -5.68
CA MET A 105 2.78 0.30 -5.12
C MET A 105 3.07 -0.88 -4.20
N PHE A 106 2.09 -1.30 -3.39
CA PHE A 106 2.21 -2.50 -2.58
C PHE A 106 2.38 -3.76 -3.44
N ALA A 107 1.49 -3.95 -4.43
CA ALA A 107 1.51 -5.14 -5.29
C ALA A 107 2.79 -5.26 -6.11
N GLU A 108 3.35 -4.11 -6.51
CA GLU A 108 4.58 -4.01 -7.31
C GLU A 108 5.85 -3.93 -6.43
N GLY A 109 5.70 -3.80 -5.11
CA GLY A 109 6.79 -3.89 -4.13
C GLY A 109 7.77 -2.72 -4.13
N ILE A 110 7.31 -1.49 -4.37
CA ILE A 110 8.20 -0.34 -4.64
C ILE A 110 8.20 0.64 -3.48
N SER A 111 9.39 0.96 -2.95
CA SER A 111 9.63 2.16 -2.13
C SER A 111 10.79 2.95 -2.74
N SER A 112 10.65 4.28 -2.82
CA SER A 112 11.71 5.15 -3.34
C SER A 112 12.93 5.22 -2.43
N THR A 113 12.80 4.83 -1.16
CA THR A 113 13.85 4.91 -0.12
C THR A 113 14.43 3.56 0.27
N GLY A 114 13.95 2.47 -0.35
CA GLY A 114 14.35 1.10 0.01
C GLY A 114 13.75 0.61 1.32
N ASN A 115 12.73 1.31 1.83
CA ASN A 115 11.94 0.81 2.95
C ASN A 115 11.10 -0.39 2.51
N VAL A 116 10.87 -1.31 3.44
CA VAL A 116 10.02 -2.47 3.26
C VAL A 116 8.65 -2.19 3.86
N ARG A 117 7.61 -2.62 3.17
CA ARG A 117 6.26 -2.50 3.68
C ARG A 117 5.94 -3.64 4.65
N LEU A 118 5.15 -3.35 5.67
CA LEU A 118 4.51 -4.37 6.49
C LEU A 118 3.66 -5.31 5.64
N ALA A 119 3.73 -6.60 5.94
CA ALA A 119 2.78 -7.55 5.39
C ALA A 119 1.40 -7.31 6.02
N PRO A 120 0.30 -7.40 5.25
CA PRO A 120 -1.04 -7.16 5.79
C PRO A 120 -1.39 -8.02 7.00
N TYR A 121 -1.07 -9.32 6.90
CA TYR A 121 -1.34 -10.31 7.92
C TYR A 121 -0.20 -11.32 7.98
N THR A 122 0.34 -11.54 9.18
CA THR A 122 1.31 -12.61 9.42
C THR A 122 0.81 -13.53 10.52
N SER A 123 1.63 -14.52 10.89
CA SER A 123 1.31 -15.36 12.04
C SER A 123 1.49 -14.61 13.37
N THR A 124 2.24 -13.50 13.42
CA THR A 124 2.64 -12.78 14.63
C THR A 124 2.05 -11.38 14.75
N TYR A 125 1.73 -10.72 13.64
CA TYR A 125 1.14 -9.38 13.64
C TYR A 125 0.06 -9.19 12.57
N ILE A 126 -0.66 -8.08 12.70
CA ILE A 126 -1.63 -7.54 11.75
C ILE A 126 -1.22 -6.09 11.47
N ASN A 127 -1.08 -5.73 10.19
CA ASN A 127 -1.01 -4.33 9.80
C ASN A 127 -2.43 -3.76 9.81
N TYR A 128 -2.77 -2.96 10.81
CA TYR A 128 -4.13 -2.45 11.00
C TYR A 128 -4.58 -1.58 9.83
N ASN A 129 -3.67 -0.81 9.24
CA ASN A 129 -3.97 0.07 8.10
C ASN A 129 -4.42 -0.73 6.85
N ASP A 130 -4.03 -2.00 6.74
CA ASP A 130 -4.50 -2.90 5.68
C ASP A 130 -5.87 -3.54 5.95
N THR A 131 -6.41 -3.35 7.15
CA THR A 131 -7.76 -3.84 7.46
C THR A 131 -8.81 -2.88 6.89
N SER A 132 -10.02 -3.38 6.59
CA SER A 132 -11.13 -2.51 6.18
C SER A 132 -11.44 -1.43 7.22
N SER A 133 -11.21 -1.70 8.51
CA SER A 133 -11.39 -0.73 9.59
C SER A 133 -10.31 0.34 9.60
N GLY A 134 -9.05 -0.02 9.41
CA GLY A 134 -7.94 0.93 9.33
C GLY A 134 -8.05 1.84 8.12
N MET A 135 -8.28 1.25 6.94
CA MET A 135 -8.47 2.01 5.70
C MET A 135 -9.70 2.93 5.74
N SER A 136 -10.73 2.59 6.52
CA SER A 136 -11.89 3.48 6.75
C SER A 136 -11.60 4.57 7.78
N ALA A 137 -10.70 4.31 8.73
CA ALA A 137 -10.33 5.27 9.77
C ALA A 137 -9.35 6.33 9.25
N ASP A 138 -8.50 5.97 8.29
CA ASP A 138 -7.57 6.88 7.62
C ASP A 138 -8.05 7.20 6.20
N SER A 139 -8.80 8.30 6.06
CA SER A 139 -9.25 8.76 4.73
C SER A 139 -8.14 9.42 3.91
N THR A 140 -7.07 9.89 4.56
CA THR A 140 -6.10 10.81 3.98
C THR A 140 -4.90 10.09 3.40
N TYR A 141 -4.41 9.01 4.02
CA TYR A 141 -3.20 8.29 3.57
C TYR A 141 -3.48 6.80 3.31
N LYS A 142 -4.51 6.23 3.95
CA LYS A 142 -5.08 4.87 3.82
C LYS A 142 -4.11 3.73 4.09
N LEU A 143 -3.17 3.52 3.18
CA LEU A 143 -2.27 2.37 3.11
C LEU A 143 -0.79 2.77 3.19
N ASP A 144 -0.52 4.08 3.27
CA ASP A 144 0.81 4.62 3.14
C ASP A 144 1.60 4.61 4.46
N HIS A 145 0.97 4.54 5.63
CA HIS A 145 1.70 4.45 6.93
C HIS A 145 2.08 3.02 7.27
N SER A 146 2.81 2.35 6.39
CA SER A 146 3.13 0.93 6.56
C SER A 146 4.55 0.57 6.18
N TRP A 147 5.45 1.56 6.08
CA TRP A 147 6.81 1.34 5.62
C TRP A 147 7.81 1.47 6.76
N LEU A 148 8.80 0.60 6.78
CA LEU A 148 9.90 0.58 7.74
C LEU A 148 11.21 0.29 7.03
N ARG A 149 12.33 0.69 7.61
CA ARG A 149 13.64 0.19 7.20
C ARG A 149 13.70 -1.32 7.46
N PRO A 150 14.46 -2.08 6.66
CA PRO A 150 14.64 -3.51 6.88
C PRO A 150 15.05 -3.88 8.31
N ILE A 151 15.92 -3.07 8.93
CA ILE A 151 16.35 -3.31 10.32
C ILE A 151 15.24 -3.08 11.35
N ALA A 152 14.42 -2.04 11.15
CA ALA A 152 13.28 -1.77 12.03
C ALA A 152 12.18 -2.83 11.87
N MET A 153 11.95 -3.31 10.63
CA MET A 153 11.07 -4.44 10.35
C MET A 153 11.53 -5.71 11.09
N ALA A 154 12.83 -6.04 11.04
CA ALA A 154 13.35 -7.20 11.75
C ALA A 154 13.13 -7.11 13.27
N THR A 155 13.40 -5.95 13.87
CA THR A 155 13.11 -5.70 15.30
C THR A 155 11.62 -5.82 15.61
N LEU A 156 10.75 -5.30 14.75
CA LEU A 156 9.30 -5.42 14.92
C LEU A 156 8.83 -6.86 14.84
N GLU A 157 9.37 -7.67 13.92
CA GLU A 157 9.03 -9.09 13.78
C GLU A 157 9.44 -9.90 15.01
N GLU A 158 10.60 -9.62 15.59
CA GLU A 158 11.05 -10.20 16.87
C GLU A 158 10.10 -9.82 18.02
N LEU A 159 9.79 -8.52 18.16
CA LEU A 159 8.83 -8.03 19.17
C LEU A 159 7.46 -8.69 19.02
N ALA A 160 6.95 -8.81 17.79
CA ALA A 160 5.66 -9.44 17.52
C ALA A 160 5.65 -10.94 17.85
N LEU A 161 6.79 -11.63 17.63
CA LEU A 161 6.94 -13.03 18.01
C LEU A 161 6.94 -13.20 19.53
N ASP A 162 7.70 -12.38 20.26
CA ASP A 162 7.76 -12.42 21.73
C ASP A 162 6.40 -12.09 22.35
N PHE A 163 5.74 -11.05 21.85
CA PHE A 163 4.37 -10.69 22.21
C PHE A 163 3.41 -11.87 22.03
N LYS A 164 3.46 -12.54 20.89
CA LYS A 164 2.62 -13.70 20.59
C LYS A 164 2.91 -14.87 21.52
N ASN A 165 4.17 -15.16 21.78
CA ASN A 165 4.54 -16.26 22.68
C ASN A 165 4.08 -16.00 24.12
N ALA A 166 4.15 -14.75 24.57
CA ALA A 166 3.76 -14.36 25.92
C ALA A 166 2.25 -14.27 26.13
N MET A 167 1.49 -13.80 25.13
CA MET A 167 0.07 -13.48 25.27
C MET A 167 -0.87 -14.34 24.42
N GLY A 168 -0.35 -15.11 23.47
CA GLY A 168 -1.17 -15.86 22.50
C GLY A 168 -1.93 -14.96 21.52
N LEU A 169 -1.57 -13.68 21.43
CA LEU A 169 -2.22 -12.67 20.59
C LEU A 169 -1.30 -12.21 19.47
N LYS A 170 -1.86 -11.61 18.42
CA LYS A 170 -1.08 -10.93 17.38
C LYS A 170 -0.93 -9.45 17.72
N LEU A 171 0.27 -8.91 17.48
CA LEU A 171 0.51 -7.48 17.59
C LEU A 171 -0.28 -6.74 16.50
N GLN A 172 -0.93 -5.63 16.83
CA GLN A 172 -1.59 -4.80 15.83
C GLN A 172 -0.79 -3.51 15.62
N ILE A 173 -0.21 -3.39 14.44
CA ILE A 173 0.59 -2.22 14.05
C ILE A 173 -0.36 -1.20 13.46
N ASN A 174 -0.33 0.04 13.95
CA ASN A 174 -1.10 1.15 13.40
C ASN A 174 -0.29 1.81 12.29
N ASP A 175 0.58 2.76 12.65
CA ASP A 175 1.29 3.61 11.70
C ASP A 175 2.79 3.32 11.71
N CYS A 176 3.42 3.56 10.58
CA CYS A 176 4.86 3.66 10.42
C CYS A 176 5.14 4.91 9.58
N CYS A 177 6.26 4.95 8.85
CA CYS A 177 6.48 6.04 7.90
C CYS A 177 5.66 5.88 6.61
N LEU A 178 5.52 6.99 5.89
CA LEU A 178 5.05 7.04 4.51
C LEU A 178 6.00 6.30 3.55
N ILE A 179 5.55 6.01 2.34
CA ILE A 179 6.33 5.25 1.34
C ILE A 179 7.67 5.88 0.95
N ASN A 180 7.77 7.21 1.06
CA ASN A 180 8.97 7.99 0.82
C ASN A 180 9.83 8.16 2.09
N ALA A 181 9.54 7.42 3.15
CA ALA A 181 10.14 7.56 4.47
C ALA A 181 9.91 8.92 5.16
N GLU A 182 9.01 9.77 4.68
CA GLU A 182 8.58 10.93 5.46
C GLU A 182 7.56 10.49 6.52
N ASP A 183 7.35 11.36 7.51
CA ASP A 183 6.23 11.20 8.42
C ASP A 183 4.96 11.78 7.79
N THR A 184 3.83 11.45 8.38
CA THR A 184 2.56 12.10 8.08
C THR A 184 2.67 13.58 8.47
N PRO A 185 2.07 14.50 7.70
CA PRO A 185 1.91 15.89 8.12
C PRO A 185 1.26 16.09 9.52
N ASP A 186 0.61 15.05 10.07
CA ASP A 186 -0.19 15.11 11.30
C ASP A 186 0.60 14.76 12.58
N HIS A 187 1.82 14.20 12.47
CA HIS A 187 2.76 14.00 13.59
C HIS A 187 4.21 13.89 13.08
N ASP A 188 5.20 14.12 13.95
CA ASP A 188 6.61 14.33 13.55
C ASP A 188 7.57 13.27 14.18
N SER A 189 7.09 12.04 14.37
CA SER A 189 7.76 10.94 15.08
C SER A 189 8.10 9.69 14.27
N HIS A 190 7.60 9.50 13.04
CA HIS A 190 7.81 8.30 12.24
C HIS A 190 8.68 8.49 11.00
N SER A 191 9.31 9.66 10.83
CA SER A 191 10.20 9.90 9.70
C SER A 191 11.41 8.93 9.68
N GLY A 192 11.83 8.58 8.47
CA GLY A 192 12.96 7.70 8.22
C GLY A 192 12.67 6.21 8.35
N GLY A 193 11.44 5.78 8.67
CA GLY A 193 11.05 4.37 8.74
C GLY A 193 11.68 3.60 9.89
N LYS A 194 11.83 4.25 11.05
CA LYS A 194 12.42 3.62 12.25
C LYS A 194 11.40 3.30 13.33
N ASP A 195 10.24 3.92 13.26
CA ASP A 195 9.25 3.94 14.32
C ASP A 195 7.94 3.32 13.82
N ALA A 196 7.25 2.62 14.72
CA ALA A 196 5.97 2.01 14.45
C ALA A 196 5.05 2.16 15.66
N ASP A 197 3.83 2.65 15.42
CA ASP A 197 2.78 2.73 16.42
C ASP A 197 2.11 1.37 16.59
N ILE A 198 1.86 1.00 17.85
CA ILE A 198 1.26 -0.28 18.20
C ILE A 198 -0.05 -0.01 18.94
N ARG A 199 -1.12 -0.65 18.47
CA ARG A 199 -2.46 -0.49 19.04
C ARG A 199 -2.56 -1.20 20.39
N SER A 200 -2.77 -0.42 21.44
CA SER A 200 -3.10 -0.93 22.78
C SER A 200 -4.61 -1.06 23.01
N ALA A 201 -5.44 -0.46 22.17
CA ALA A 201 -6.90 -0.40 22.31
C ALA A 201 -7.58 -1.78 22.28
N VAL A 202 -6.91 -2.79 21.71
CA VAL A 202 -7.40 -4.18 21.66
C VAL A 202 -6.95 -5.02 22.86
N LEU A 203 -6.16 -4.45 23.77
CA LEU A 203 -5.59 -5.13 24.93
C LEU A 203 -6.32 -4.71 26.21
N THR A 204 -6.50 -5.67 27.11
CA THR A 204 -6.91 -5.38 28.50
C THR A 204 -5.79 -4.63 29.24
N THR A 205 -6.11 -3.93 30.34
CA THR A 205 -5.11 -3.25 31.16
C THR A 205 -3.98 -4.17 31.64
N ALA A 206 -4.28 -5.44 31.93
CA ALA A 206 -3.27 -6.43 32.32
C ALA A 206 -2.33 -6.73 31.14
N GLN A 207 -2.88 -6.96 29.95
CA GLN A 207 -2.10 -7.20 28.73
C GLN A 207 -1.27 -5.97 28.32
N GLN A 208 -1.79 -4.75 28.48
CA GLN A 208 -1.02 -3.53 28.23
C GLN A 208 0.20 -3.43 29.17
N LYS A 209 0.04 -3.75 30.46
CA LYS A 209 1.17 -3.80 31.40
C LYS A 209 2.20 -4.86 31.03
N THR A 210 1.75 -6.03 30.61
CA THR A 210 2.63 -7.09 30.10
C THR A 210 3.35 -6.63 28.83
N PHE A 211 2.65 -5.96 27.91
CA PHE A 211 3.26 -5.44 26.68
C PHE A 211 4.39 -4.44 26.95
N LEU A 212 4.21 -3.52 27.90
CA LEU A 212 5.23 -2.55 28.32
C LEU A 212 6.50 -3.19 28.92
N GLN A 213 6.54 -4.50 29.12
CA GLN A 213 7.77 -5.21 29.53
C GLN A 213 8.64 -5.60 28.34
N PHE A 214 8.12 -5.51 27.10
CA PHE A 214 8.84 -5.85 25.88
C PHE A 214 9.39 -4.63 25.13
N VAL A 215 8.89 -3.42 25.41
CA VAL A 215 9.19 -2.17 24.70
C VAL A 215 9.93 -1.16 25.57
#